data_AF-A0A842W9T3-F1
#
_entry.id   AF-A0A842W9T3-F1
#
_cell.length_a   1.000
_cell.length_b   1.000
_cell.length_c   1.000
_cell.angle_alpha   90.00
_cell.angle_beta   90.00
_cell.angle_gamma   90.00
#
_symmetry.space_group_name_H-M   'P 1'
#
loop_
_entity.id
_entity.type
_entity.pdbx_description
1 polymer ?
#
loop_
_entity_poly.entity_id
_entity_poly.type
_entity_poly.pdbx_seq_one_letter_code
_entity_poly.pdbx_strand_id
1 'polypeptide(L)'
;MKFIMPFLIIGLLLVSACSNGTIEARPIDAKVVDVEINVKEKLCDEIQCKENQYCVNGECVCNDDLKMCKGDCIDQGLCCDSGDCGLGEFCENNKCVKHVCPFNQIYDSKKESCVCDKDSNWCISQNKCIPLNNCCVHSDCGNNRACSPTYFWTSVCVDDGREKCRSILEGQNAYFTVNGKGTDIEVKSVSEDFVSLKINDKEVNGHPVGAPYTLNPNAKLYIEATESAGGICHEE
;
A
#
# COMPACT_ATOMS: atom_id res chain seq x y z
N MET A 1 -25.53 40.69 -8.16
CA MET A 1 -25.36 41.34 -6.85
C MET A 1 -23.87 41.27 -6.52
N LYS A 2 -23.18 42.42 -6.61
CA LYS A 2 -21.72 42.55 -6.47
C LYS A 2 -21.39 42.82 -5.00
N PHE A 3 -20.48 42.07 -4.40
CA PHE A 3 -19.80 42.48 -3.17
C PHE A 3 -18.29 42.41 -3.39
N ILE A 4 -17.71 43.60 -3.52
CA ILE A 4 -16.28 43.89 -3.48
C ILE A 4 -16.04 44.48 -2.10
N MET A 5 -15.14 43.93 -1.30
CA MET A 5 -14.52 44.68 -0.21
C MET A 5 -13.12 44.15 0.11
N PRO A 6 -12.05 44.89 -0.20
CA PRO A 6 -10.69 44.63 0.23
C PRO A 6 -10.40 45.39 1.54
N PHE A 7 -9.88 44.70 2.56
CA PHE A 7 -9.25 45.33 3.73
C PHE A 7 -7.73 45.09 3.60
N LEU A 8 -6.94 46.08 3.16
CA LEU A 8 -6.26 47.09 4.01
C LEU A 8 -5.37 46.39 5.07
N ILE A 9 -4.09 46.16 4.74
CA ILE A 9 -2.96 47.05 5.07
C ILE A 9 -3.00 47.47 6.55
N ILE A 10 -2.10 46.94 7.39
CA ILE A 10 -1.44 47.56 8.55
C ILE A 10 -0.72 46.43 9.31
N GLY A 11 0.60 46.56 9.48
CA GLY A 11 1.41 45.59 10.23
C GLY A 11 2.89 45.55 9.85
N LEU A 12 3.41 46.61 9.22
CA LEU A 12 4.84 46.88 9.13
C LEU A 12 5.22 47.81 10.29
N LEU A 13 6.42 47.61 10.84
CA LEU A 13 7.13 48.41 11.86
C LEU A 13 7.08 47.85 13.28
N LEU A 14 8.11 47.09 13.66
CA LEU A 14 8.92 47.35 14.86
C LEU A 14 10.30 46.69 14.68
N VAL A 15 11.23 47.41 14.04
CA VAL A 15 12.67 47.16 14.19
C VAL A 15 13.16 48.18 15.22
N SER A 16 13.22 47.78 16.49
CA SER A 16 13.75 48.60 17.57
C SER A 16 15.21 48.27 17.83
N ALA A 17 16.06 49.18 17.36
CA ALA A 17 17.27 49.69 18.02
C ALA A 17 18.23 48.67 18.71
N CYS A 18 19.34 48.38 18.03
CA CYS A 18 20.59 48.03 18.68
C CYS A 18 21.21 49.29 19.31
N SER A 19 21.21 49.40 20.64
CA SER A 19 22.03 50.39 21.35
C SER A 19 23.44 49.83 21.54
N ASN A 20 24.43 50.44 20.89
CA ASN A 20 25.84 50.19 21.16
C ASN A 20 26.23 50.85 22.49
N GLY A 21 26.03 50.12 23.59
CA GLY A 21 26.65 50.43 24.87
C GLY A 21 28.07 49.89 24.89
N THR A 22 29.07 50.74 24.70
CA THR A 22 30.47 50.42 24.95
C THR A 22 30.66 50.27 26.45
N ILE A 23 30.77 49.04 26.93
CA ILE A 23 31.17 48.73 28.31
C ILE A 23 32.70 48.76 28.33
N GLU A 24 33.28 49.72 29.05
CA GLU A 24 34.71 49.70 29.37
C GLU A 24 34.99 48.50 30.28
N ALA A 25 35.75 47.53 29.77
CA ALA A 25 36.25 46.42 30.56
C ALA A 25 37.32 46.93 31.53
N ARG A 26 37.01 46.93 32.83
CA ARG A 26 38.04 47.03 33.87
C ARG A 26 38.79 45.70 33.95
N PRO A 27 40.13 45.67 33.95
CA PRO A 27 40.87 44.45 34.19
C PRO A 27 40.60 44.00 35.63
N ILE A 28 39.98 42.83 35.77
CA ILE A 28 39.93 42.12 37.04
C ILE A 28 41.23 41.32 37.10
N ASP A 29 42.14 41.73 37.99
CA ASP A 29 43.25 40.89 38.44
C ASP A 29 42.67 39.73 39.27
N ALA A 30 42.04 38.78 38.59
CA ALA A 30 41.69 37.50 39.16
C ALA A 30 42.91 36.59 38.98
N LYS A 31 43.58 36.33 40.10
CA LYS A 31 44.47 35.16 40.22
C LYS A 31 43.66 33.95 39.77
N VAL A 32 43.97 33.44 38.58
CA VAL A 32 43.51 32.12 38.13
C VAL A 32 44.18 31.13 39.08
N VAL A 33 43.44 30.72 40.10
CA VAL A 33 43.70 29.44 40.74
C VAL A 33 43.16 28.43 39.75
N ASP A 34 44.04 27.77 39.03
CA ASP A 34 43.71 26.59 38.24
C ASP A 34 43.17 25.53 39.19
N VAL A 35 41.86 25.53 39.39
CA VAL A 35 41.15 24.37 39.85
C VAL A 35 40.57 23.72 38.60
N GLU A 36 41.39 22.92 37.93
CA GLU A 36 40.87 21.78 37.15
C GLU A 36 40.19 20.84 38.15
N ILE A 37 38.99 21.20 38.58
CA ILE A 37 38.09 20.24 39.21
C ILE A 37 37.75 19.26 38.10
N ASN A 38 38.06 17.98 38.31
CA ASN A 38 37.51 16.83 37.57
C ASN A 38 35.97 16.85 37.64
N VAL A 39 35.30 17.79 36.97
CA VAL A 39 33.83 17.90 36.92
C VAL A 39 33.23 16.78 36.05
N LYS A 40 34.03 16.14 35.19
CA LYS A 40 33.57 15.04 34.33
C LYS A 40 33.17 13.78 35.11
N GLU A 41 33.78 13.48 36.25
CA GLU A 41 33.47 12.26 37.01
C GLU A 41 32.19 12.40 37.86
N LYS A 42 31.89 13.61 38.36
CA LYS A 42 30.84 13.80 39.38
C LYS A 42 29.39 13.73 38.85
N LEU A 43 29.19 13.73 37.53
CA LEU A 43 27.86 13.71 36.92
C LEU A 43 27.27 12.29 36.86
N CYS A 44 28.10 11.26 36.99
CA CYS A 44 27.70 9.85 36.85
C CYS A 44 27.57 9.11 38.18
N ASP A 45 28.02 9.71 39.30
CA ASP A 45 28.06 9.08 40.62
C ASP A 45 26.67 8.63 41.14
N GLU A 46 25.60 9.29 40.69
CA GLU A 46 24.21 9.00 41.10
C GLU A 46 23.38 8.32 40.01
N ILE A 47 23.97 8.03 38.84
CA ILE A 47 23.23 7.51 37.68
C ILE A 47 23.44 6.00 37.57
N GLN A 48 22.35 5.25 37.77
CA GLN A 48 22.33 3.81 37.50
C GLN A 48 21.86 3.55 36.07
N CYS A 49 22.79 3.21 35.19
CA CYS A 49 22.49 2.78 33.83
C CYS A 49 22.04 1.32 33.80
N LYS A 50 21.26 0.94 32.77
CA LYS A 50 20.80 -0.44 32.58
C LYS A 50 21.94 -1.35 32.08
N GLU A 51 21.63 -2.64 31.92
CA GLU A 51 22.53 -3.60 31.28
C GLU A 51 22.97 -3.10 29.89
N ASN A 52 24.26 -3.29 29.59
CA ASN A 52 24.92 -2.82 28.36
C ASN A 52 24.94 -1.30 28.13
N GLN A 53 24.79 -0.52 29.21
CA GLN A 53 24.94 0.93 29.21
C GLN A 53 26.05 1.37 30.17
N TYR A 54 26.67 2.51 29.87
CA TYR A 54 27.58 3.20 30.76
C TYR A 54 27.29 4.70 30.76
N CYS A 55 27.61 5.37 31.87
CA CYS A 55 27.33 6.80 32.01
C CYS A 55 28.47 7.63 31.42
N VAL A 56 28.11 8.60 30.57
CA VAL A 56 29.01 9.62 30.02
C VAL A 56 28.37 10.98 30.22
N ASN A 57 29.05 11.88 30.93
CA ASN A 57 28.60 13.25 31.18
C ASN A 57 27.18 13.36 31.78
N GLY A 58 26.76 12.39 32.60
CA GLY A 58 25.42 12.41 33.20
C GLY A 58 24.32 11.77 32.34
N GLU A 59 24.67 11.10 31.24
CA GLU A 59 23.71 10.38 30.38
C GLU A 59 24.14 8.93 30.18
N CYS A 60 23.18 8.00 30.21
CA CYS A 60 23.45 6.60 29.91
C CYS A 60 23.52 6.39 28.41
N VAL A 61 24.68 5.93 27.93
CA VAL A 61 24.92 5.58 26.53
C VAL A 61 25.17 4.08 26.42
N CYS A 62 24.95 3.51 25.23
CA CYS A 62 25.17 2.09 25.00
C CYS A 62 26.67 1.76 24.87
N ASN A 63 27.03 0.54 25.26
CA ASN A 63 28.35 -0.04 24.96
C ASN A 63 28.66 0.01 23.46
N ASP A 64 29.95 -0.09 23.14
CA ASP A 64 30.44 -0.14 21.76
C ASP A 64 29.69 -1.22 20.94
N ASP A 65 29.43 -0.94 19.66
CA ASP A 65 28.67 -1.77 18.71
C ASP A 65 27.15 -1.92 18.97
N LEU A 66 26.61 -1.26 20.00
CA LEU A 66 25.17 -1.19 20.27
C LEU A 66 24.62 0.22 19.99
N LYS A 67 23.31 0.31 19.77
CA LYS A 67 22.59 1.58 19.63
C LYS A 67 21.46 1.71 20.65
N MET A 68 21.17 2.93 21.05
CA MET A 68 20.07 3.24 21.95
C MET A 68 18.74 3.19 21.19
N CYS A 69 17.84 2.30 21.62
CA CYS A 69 16.49 2.20 21.10
C CYS A 69 15.47 2.24 22.25
N LYS A 70 14.68 3.32 22.33
CA LYS A 70 13.63 3.50 23.36
C LYS A 70 14.10 3.24 24.80
N GLY A 71 15.38 3.52 25.09
CA GLY A 71 15.97 3.39 26.42
C GLY A 71 16.65 2.04 26.70
N ASP A 72 16.72 1.13 25.72
CA ASP A 72 17.45 -0.13 25.79
C ASP A 72 18.55 -0.17 24.70
N CYS A 73 19.60 -0.95 24.92
CA CYS A 73 20.69 -1.11 23.96
C CYS A 73 20.49 -2.36 23.11
N ILE A 74 20.46 -2.18 21.79
CA ILE A 74 20.28 -3.25 20.81
C ILE A 74 21.42 -3.24 19.80
N ASP A 75 21.67 -4.37 19.12
CA ASP A 75 22.69 -4.45 18.07
C ASP A 75 22.42 -3.43 16.95
N GLN A 76 23.48 -2.86 16.39
CA GLN A 76 23.37 -1.88 15.28
C GLN A 76 22.64 -2.43 14.04
N GLY A 77 22.70 -3.75 13.80
CA GLY A 77 22.00 -4.41 12.70
C GLY A 77 20.50 -4.63 12.91
N LEU A 78 20.00 -4.33 14.10
CA LEU A 78 18.59 -4.42 14.44
C LEU A 78 17.89 -3.07 14.22
N CYS A 79 16.60 -3.08 13.94
CA CYS A 79 15.82 -1.85 13.78
C CYS A 79 15.21 -1.41 15.13
N CYS A 80 15.04 -0.10 15.32
CA CYS A 80 14.34 0.48 16.46
C CYS A 80 12.91 0.93 16.08
N ASP A 81 12.80 1.45 14.86
CA ASP A 81 11.56 1.80 14.20
C ASP A 81 11.70 1.56 12.69
N SER A 82 10.60 1.72 11.94
CA SER A 82 10.58 1.48 10.50
C SER A 82 11.44 2.47 9.69
N GLY A 83 11.95 3.54 10.29
CA GLY A 83 12.91 4.45 9.66
C GLY A 83 14.31 3.84 9.54
N ASP A 84 14.63 2.83 10.35
CA ASP A 84 15.88 2.05 10.24
C ASP A 84 15.84 1.02 9.11
N CYS A 85 14.68 0.82 8.46
CA CYS A 85 14.46 -0.22 7.46
C CYS A 85 14.44 0.31 6.02
N GLY A 86 14.60 -0.59 5.06
CA GLY A 86 14.51 -0.25 3.64
C GLY A 86 13.10 0.17 3.22
N LEU A 87 12.98 0.70 1.99
CA LEU A 87 11.68 1.06 1.42
C LEU A 87 10.72 -0.15 1.39
N GLY A 88 9.58 -0.02 2.08
CA GLY A 88 8.56 -1.07 2.17
C GLY A 88 8.82 -2.13 3.25
N GLU A 89 9.78 -1.90 4.14
CA GLU A 89 10.07 -2.73 5.30
C GLU A 89 9.61 -2.04 6.59
N PHE A 90 9.24 -2.84 7.58
CA PHE A 90 8.78 -2.39 8.89
C PHE A 90 9.60 -3.02 9.98
N CYS A 91 9.83 -2.27 11.06
CA CYS A 91 10.52 -2.82 12.21
C CYS A 91 9.58 -3.62 13.10
N GLU A 92 9.76 -4.92 13.14
CA GLU A 92 9.01 -5.85 13.99
C GLU A 92 9.95 -6.70 14.81
N ASN A 93 9.80 -6.64 16.14
CA ASN A 93 10.66 -7.36 17.08
C ASN A 93 12.15 -7.17 16.75
N ASN A 94 12.54 -5.91 16.51
CA ASN A 94 13.90 -5.48 16.18
C ASN A 94 14.43 -6.00 14.83
N LYS A 95 13.57 -6.53 13.95
CA LYS A 95 13.93 -6.98 12.60
C LYS A 95 13.13 -6.23 11.53
N CYS A 96 13.82 -5.85 10.46
CA CYS A 96 13.14 -5.32 9.27
C CYS A 96 12.45 -6.47 8.54
N VAL A 97 11.13 -6.40 8.46
CA VAL A 97 10.28 -7.36 7.73
C VAL A 97 9.59 -6.67 6.58
N LYS A 98 9.51 -7.35 5.44
CA LYS A 98 8.83 -6.85 4.26
C LYS A 98 7.43 -7.45 4.17
N HIS A 99 6.41 -6.59 4.24
CA HIS A 99 5.03 -6.97 3.98
C HIS A 99 4.70 -6.65 2.52
N VAL A 100 4.50 -7.70 1.71
CA VAL A 100 4.12 -7.53 0.31
C VAL A 100 2.61 -7.54 0.20
N CYS A 101 2.03 -6.37 -0.04
CA CYS A 101 0.60 -6.24 -0.32
C CYS A 101 0.30 -6.30 -1.82
N PRO A 102 -0.89 -6.78 -2.21
CA PRO A 102 -1.37 -6.66 -3.59
C PRO A 102 -1.41 -5.21 -4.08
N PHE A 103 -1.62 -5.01 -5.38
CA PHE A 103 -1.78 -3.68 -5.96
C PHE A 103 -2.84 -2.86 -5.21
N ASN A 104 -2.55 -1.56 -5.06
CA ASN A 104 -3.40 -0.57 -4.38
C ASN A 104 -3.71 -0.91 -2.91
N GLN A 105 -2.86 -1.70 -2.27
CA GLN A 105 -2.94 -2.03 -0.86
C GLN A 105 -1.66 -1.63 -0.12
N ILE A 106 -1.83 -1.23 1.13
CA ILE A 106 -0.75 -0.93 2.09
C ILE A 106 -0.93 -1.81 3.32
N TYR A 107 0.18 -2.19 3.94
CA TYR A 107 0.13 -2.95 5.18
C TYR A 107 -0.27 -2.04 6.33
N ASP A 108 -1.36 -2.38 7.02
CA ASP A 108 -1.82 -1.70 8.23
C ASP A 108 -1.33 -2.49 9.45
N SER A 109 -0.32 -1.96 10.14
CA SER A 109 0.28 -2.60 11.31
C SER A 109 -0.66 -2.72 12.50
N LYS A 110 -1.75 -1.94 12.55
CA LYS A 110 -2.77 -2.08 13.62
C LYS A 110 -3.73 -3.22 13.36
N LYS A 111 -3.98 -3.53 12.09
CA LYS A 111 -4.87 -4.63 11.67
C LYS A 111 -4.11 -5.89 11.27
N GLU A 112 -2.79 -5.84 11.30
CA GLU A 112 -1.88 -6.90 10.85
C GLU A 112 -2.26 -7.46 9.46
N SER A 113 -2.74 -6.59 8.56
CA SER A 113 -3.27 -7.01 7.26
C SER A 113 -3.12 -5.93 6.20
N CYS A 114 -3.16 -6.34 4.93
CA CYS A 114 -3.17 -5.42 3.80
C CYS A 114 -4.57 -4.81 3.64
N VAL A 115 -4.62 -3.48 3.59
CA VAL A 115 -5.84 -2.70 3.38
C VAL A 115 -5.67 -1.82 2.16
N CYS A 116 -6.77 -1.34 1.56
CA CYS A 116 -6.66 -0.38 0.46
C CYS A 116 -5.90 0.87 0.90
N ASP A 117 -5.07 1.39 0.00
CA ASP A 117 -4.43 2.68 0.21
C ASP A 117 -5.47 3.83 0.23
N LYS A 118 -5.01 5.03 0.56
CA LYS A 118 -5.86 6.21 0.71
C LYS A 118 -6.56 6.65 -0.58
N ASP A 119 -6.07 6.21 -1.74
CA ASP A 119 -6.54 6.61 -3.06
C ASP A 119 -7.32 5.48 -3.74
N SER A 120 -7.71 4.44 -2.97
CA SER A 120 -8.37 3.24 -3.45
C SER A 120 -9.48 2.74 -2.51
N ASN A 121 -10.45 2.01 -3.08
CA ASN A 121 -11.55 1.36 -2.36
C ASN A 121 -11.60 -0.14 -2.64
N TRP A 122 -12.11 -0.91 -1.67
CA TRP A 122 -12.27 -2.36 -1.84
C TRP A 122 -13.46 -2.69 -2.75
N CYS A 123 -13.21 -3.41 -3.84
CA CYS A 123 -14.25 -3.90 -4.73
C CYS A 123 -14.52 -5.38 -4.46
N ILE A 124 -15.69 -5.68 -3.87
CA ILE A 124 -16.09 -7.03 -3.48
C ILE A 124 -16.17 -7.96 -4.70
N SER A 125 -16.78 -7.50 -5.79
CA SER A 125 -16.98 -8.31 -7.00
C SER A 125 -15.67 -8.68 -7.70
N GLN A 126 -14.62 -7.87 -7.51
CA GLN A 126 -13.29 -8.13 -8.07
C GLN A 126 -12.28 -8.64 -7.03
N ASN A 127 -12.67 -8.75 -5.76
CA ASN A 127 -11.84 -9.16 -4.62
C ASN A 127 -10.48 -8.43 -4.55
N LYS A 128 -10.47 -7.11 -4.81
CA LYS A 128 -9.25 -6.28 -4.82
C LYS A 128 -9.55 -4.81 -4.56
N CYS A 129 -8.51 -4.03 -4.28
CA CYS A 129 -8.60 -2.57 -4.21
C CYS A 129 -8.55 -1.95 -5.62
N ILE A 130 -9.51 -1.08 -5.91
CA ILE A 130 -9.59 -0.31 -7.15
C ILE A 130 -9.40 1.18 -6.85
N PRO A 131 -8.81 1.96 -7.77
CA PRO A 131 -8.66 3.41 -7.61
C PRO A 131 -10.00 4.13 -7.37
N LEU A 132 -10.01 5.23 -6.61
CA LEU A 132 -11.22 6.00 -6.29
C LEU A 132 -12.00 6.56 -7.50
N ASN A 133 -11.35 6.71 -8.66
CA ASN A 133 -11.98 7.14 -9.90
C ASN A 133 -12.59 5.98 -10.71
N ASN A 134 -12.38 4.74 -10.26
CA ASN A 134 -13.03 3.55 -10.77
C ASN A 134 -14.25 3.22 -9.91
N CYS A 135 -15.14 2.41 -10.46
CA CYS A 135 -16.32 1.92 -9.77
C CYS A 135 -16.24 0.41 -9.60
N CYS A 136 -16.82 -0.11 -8.52
CA CYS A 136 -17.13 -1.53 -8.34
C CYS A 136 -18.59 -1.79 -8.71
N VAL A 137 -19.46 -0.85 -8.34
CA VAL A 137 -20.90 -0.80 -8.61
C VAL A 137 -21.30 0.62 -9.03
N HIS A 138 -22.51 0.77 -9.60
CA HIS A 138 -23.01 2.08 -10.05
C HIS A 138 -23.02 3.14 -8.95
N SER A 139 -23.33 2.77 -7.70
CA SER A 139 -23.36 3.70 -6.56
C SER A 139 -22.01 4.28 -6.17
N ASP A 140 -20.90 3.73 -6.69
CA ASP A 140 -19.56 4.28 -6.47
C ASP A 140 -19.31 5.51 -7.35
N CYS A 141 -20.12 5.69 -8.40
CA CYS A 141 -20.07 6.87 -9.25
C CYS A 141 -20.90 8.00 -8.62
N GLY A 142 -20.31 9.21 -8.60
CA GLY A 142 -21.03 10.41 -8.16
C GLY A 142 -22.26 10.73 -9.01
N ASN A 143 -23.05 11.72 -8.59
CA ASN A 143 -24.28 12.11 -9.29
C ASN A 143 -24.04 12.34 -10.80
N ASN A 144 -24.93 11.81 -11.64
CA ASN A 144 -24.90 11.89 -13.12
C ASN A 144 -23.72 11.17 -13.77
N ARG A 145 -23.14 10.15 -13.13
CA ARG A 145 -22.12 9.30 -13.73
C ARG A 145 -22.55 7.85 -13.70
N ALA A 146 -22.31 7.15 -14.79
CA ALA A 146 -22.54 5.72 -14.89
C ALA A 146 -21.23 4.94 -14.71
N CYS A 147 -21.33 3.77 -14.10
CA CYS A 147 -20.23 2.80 -14.05
C CYS A 147 -20.20 2.00 -15.36
N SER A 148 -19.16 2.18 -16.17
CA SER A 148 -18.94 1.41 -17.39
C SER A 148 -18.07 0.19 -17.12
N PRO A 149 -18.56 -1.05 -17.31
CA PRO A 149 -17.78 -2.24 -17.04
C PRO A 149 -16.50 -2.34 -17.84
N THR A 150 -15.39 -2.64 -17.14
CA THR A 150 -14.08 -2.89 -17.77
C THR A 150 -13.56 -4.30 -17.56
N TYR A 151 -14.27 -5.11 -16.76
CA TYR A 151 -13.95 -6.52 -16.57
C TYR A 151 -15.15 -7.34 -16.98
N PHE A 152 -14.88 -8.28 -17.87
CA PHE A 152 -15.84 -9.26 -18.33
C PHE A 152 -15.24 -10.64 -18.09
N TRP A 153 -16.02 -11.53 -17.52
CA TRP A 153 -15.67 -12.94 -17.43
C TRP A 153 -16.85 -13.80 -17.82
N THR A 154 -16.52 -15.03 -18.19
CA THR A 154 -17.52 -16.00 -18.61
C THR A 154 -17.22 -17.34 -17.94
N SER A 155 -18.26 -17.97 -17.42
CA SER A 155 -18.20 -19.31 -16.84
C SER A 155 -18.32 -20.32 -17.97
N VAL A 156 -17.19 -20.94 -18.32
CA VAL A 156 -17.12 -21.98 -19.34
C VAL A 156 -17.20 -23.33 -18.65
N CYS A 157 -18.18 -24.13 -19.06
CA CYS A 157 -18.37 -25.49 -18.58
C CYS A 157 -18.04 -26.49 -19.67
N VAL A 158 -17.37 -27.56 -19.29
CA VAL A 158 -17.15 -28.74 -20.12
C VAL A 158 -17.79 -29.94 -19.46
N ASP A 159 -18.63 -30.65 -20.21
CA ASP A 159 -19.23 -31.91 -19.81
C ASP A 159 -18.69 -33.03 -20.70
N ASP A 160 -17.86 -33.91 -20.13
CA ASP A 160 -17.34 -35.14 -20.72
C ASP A 160 -17.85 -36.41 -20.02
N GLY A 161 -19.06 -36.33 -19.45
CA GLY A 161 -19.61 -37.30 -18.49
C GLY A 161 -19.43 -36.86 -17.03
N ARG A 162 -18.64 -35.80 -16.80
CA ARG A 162 -18.63 -35.00 -15.58
C ARG A 162 -18.50 -33.54 -15.94
N GLU A 163 -19.39 -32.72 -15.40
CA GLU A 163 -19.36 -31.29 -15.57
C GLU A 163 -18.21 -30.66 -14.78
N LYS A 164 -17.48 -29.77 -15.45
CA LYS A 164 -16.38 -28.98 -14.88
C LYS A 164 -16.54 -27.56 -15.39
N CYS A 165 -16.72 -26.60 -14.49
CA CYS A 165 -16.87 -25.20 -14.85
C CYS A 165 -15.70 -24.36 -14.34
N ARG A 166 -15.30 -23.36 -15.11
CA ARG A 166 -14.32 -22.34 -14.70
C ARG A 166 -14.76 -20.97 -15.20
N SER A 167 -14.67 -19.98 -14.33
CA SER A 167 -14.79 -18.57 -14.72
C SER A 167 -13.47 -18.11 -15.32
N ILE A 168 -13.52 -17.55 -16.52
CA ILE A 168 -12.34 -17.12 -17.28
C ILE A 168 -12.54 -15.65 -17.66
N LEU A 169 -11.57 -14.83 -17.31
CA LEU A 169 -11.54 -13.42 -17.70
C LEU A 169 -11.24 -13.26 -19.19
N GLU A 170 -11.77 -12.21 -19.80
CA GLU A 170 -11.38 -11.83 -21.15
C GLU A 170 -9.86 -11.67 -21.27
N GLY A 171 -9.29 -12.24 -22.35
CA GLY A 171 -7.86 -12.32 -22.61
C GLY A 171 -7.10 -13.41 -21.84
N GLN A 172 -7.79 -14.20 -21.00
CA GLN A 172 -7.17 -15.30 -20.26
C GLN A 172 -7.53 -16.67 -20.85
N ASN A 173 -6.72 -17.67 -20.50
CA ASN A 173 -6.95 -19.06 -20.84
C ASN A 173 -7.21 -19.92 -19.60
N ALA A 174 -8.00 -20.97 -19.80
CA ALA A 174 -8.15 -22.05 -18.84
C ALA A 174 -7.92 -23.40 -19.51
N TYR A 175 -7.31 -24.29 -18.75
CA TYR A 175 -7.03 -25.65 -19.18
C TYR A 175 -8.05 -26.63 -18.62
N PHE A 176 -8.58 -27.48 -19.49
CA PHE A 176 -9.48 -28.57 -19.14
C PHE A 176 -8.91 -29.90 -19.59
N THR A 177 -9.14 -30.94 -18.78
CA THR A 177 -8.92 -32.33 -19.20
C THR A 177 -10.24 -32.92 -19.64
N VAL A 178 -10.36 -33.18 -20.94
CA VAL A 178 -11.55 -33.67 -21.62
C VAL A 178 -11.25 -35.06 -22.18
N ASN A 179 -11.88 -36.10 -21.66
CA ASN A 179 -11.64 -37.50 -22.07
C ASN A 179 -10.14 -37.87 -22.06
N GLY A 180 -9.38 -37.40 -21.06
CA GLY A 180 -7.95 -37.65 -20.91
C GLY A 180 -7.03 -36.82 -21.80
N LYS A 181 -7.57 -35.89 -22.61
CA LYS A 181 -6.79 -34.95 -23.43
C LYS A 181 -6.87 -33.54 -22.87
N GLY A 182 -5.76 -32.82 -22.94
CA GLY A 182 -5.73 -31.39 -22.65
C GLY A 182 -6.50 -30.59 -23.68
N THR A 183 -7.29 -29.61 -23.22
CA THR A 183 -7.99 -28.65 -24.06
C THR A 183 -7.78 -27.27 -23.44
N ASP A 184 -7.10 -26.40 -24.17
CA ASP A 184 -6.93 -25.00 -23.80
C ASP A 184 -8.08 -24.18 -24.36
N ILE A 185 -8.71 -23.38 -23.51
CA ILE A 185 -9.81 -22.49 -23.86
C ILE A 185 -9.42 -21.09 -23.45
N GLU A 186 -9.23 -20.21 -24.44
CA GLU A 186 -8.99 -18.79 -24.25
C GLU A 186 -10.28 -18.03 -24.51
N VAL A 187 -10.62 -17.09 -23.64
CA VAL A 187 -11.73 -16.15 -23.85
C VAL A 187 -11.18 -14.94 -24.57
N LYS A 188 -11.50 -14.78 -25.85
CA LYS A 188 -11.00 -13.70 -26.69
C LYS A 188 -11.72 -12.38 -26.45
N SER A 189 -13.04 -12.44 -26.34
CA SER A 189 -13.89 -11.27 -26.15
C SER A 189 -15.21 -11.69 -25.52
N VAL A 190 -15.74 -10.84 -24.64
CA VAL A 190 -17.00 -11.05 -23.94
C VAL A 190 -17.82 -9.77 -23.97
N SER A 191 -19.11 -9.89 -24.26
CA SER A 191 -20.13 -8.88 -24.06
C SER A 191 -21.43 -9.53 -23.57
N GLU A 192 -22.46 -8.73 -23.31
CA GLU A 192 -23.76 -9.24 -22.85
C GLU A 192 -24.39 -10.26 -23.82
N ASP A 193 -24.15 -10.10 -25.12
CA ASP A 193 -24.77 -10.92 -26.17
C ASP A 193 -23.78 -11.81 -26.93
N PHE A 194 -22.49 -11.70 -26.63
CA PHE A 194 -21.46 -12.32 -27.45
C PHE A 194 -20.29 -12.82 -26.61
N VAL A 195 -19.86 -14.05 -26.91
CA VAL A 195 -18.60 -14.60 -26.42
C VAL A 195 -17.83 -15.19 -27.59
N SER A 196 -16.57 -14.79 -27.68
CA SER A 196 -15.59 -15.39 -28.58
C SER A 196 -14.61 -16.22 -27.78
N LEU A 197 -14.54 -17.51 -28.09
CA LEU A 197 -13.61 -18.46 -27.50
C LEU A 197 -12.62 -18.93 -28.54
N LYS A 198 -11.36 -19.10 -28.16
CA LYS A 198 -10.39 -19.89 -28.91
C LYS A 198 -10.17 -21.21 -28.17
N ILE A 199 -10.61 -22.30 -28.78
CA ILE A 199 -10.48 -23.66 -28.26
C ILE A 199 -9.37 -24.35 -29.05
N ASN A 200 -8.22 -24.58 -28.40
CA ASN A 200 -6.97 -24.94 -29.07
C ASN A 200 -6.66 -23.93 -30.20
N ASP A 201 -6.68 -24.34 -31.48
CA ASP A 201 -6.43 -23.46 -32.63
C ASP A 201 -7.68 -23.00 -33.37
N LYS A 202 -8.88 -23.26 -32.82
CA LYS A 202 -10.15 -22.94 -33.47
C LYS A 202 -10.92 -21.87 -32.70
N GLU A 203 -11.35 -20.85 -33.42
CA GLU A 203 -12.27 -19.84 -32.87
C GLU A 203 -13.73 -20.30 -32.97
N VAL A 204 -14.46 -20.05 -31.90
CA VAL A 204 -15.88 -20.33 -31.74
C VAL A 204 -16.54 -19.08 -31.19
N ASN A 205 -17.55 -18.61 -31.92
CA ASN A 205 -18.32 -17.43 -31.54
C ASN A 205 -19.75 -17.86 -31.24
N GLY A 206 -20.33 -17.32 -30.18
CA GLY A 206 -21.70 -17.67 -29.80
C GLY A 206 -22.29 -16.71 -28.79
N HIS A 207 -23.58 -16.90 -28.51
CA HIS A 207 -24.27 -16.20 -27.44
C HIS A 207 -23.94 -16.87 -26.08
N PRO A 208 -23.79 -16.11 -24.98
CA PRO A 208 -23.56 -16.63 -23.63
C PRO A 208 -24.51 -17.74 -23.14
N VAL A 209 -25.70 -17.87 -23.72
CA VAL A 209 -26.71 -18.89 -23.34
C VAL A 209 -27.12 -19.72 -24.58
N GLY A 210 -26.16 -19.93 -25.48
CA GLY A 210 -26.36 -20.62 -26.75
C GLY A 210 -26.35 -22.15 -26.65
N ALA A 211 -26.57 -22.80 -27.80
CA ALA A 211 -26.44 -24.25 -27.91
C ALA A 211 -25.00 -24.70 -27.55
N PRO A 212 -24.83 -25.84 -26.84
CA PRO A 212 -23.51 -26.36 -26.53
C PRO A 212 -22.66 -26.59 -27.78
N TYR A 213 -21.39 -26.22 -27.71
CA TYR A 213 -20.39 -26.55 -28.71
C TYR A 213 -19.88 -27.98 -28.49
N THR A 214 -20.06 -28.84 -29.49
CA THR A 214 -19.55 -30.21 -29.44
C THR A 214 -18.03 -30.21 -29.63
N LEU A 215 -17.27 -30.49 -28.57
CA LEU A 215 -15.82 -30.65 -28.63
C LEU A 215 -15.45 -31.96 -29.34
N ASN A 216 -16.18 -33.02 -29.03
CA ASN A 216 -16.11 -34.35 -29.64
C ASN A 216 -17.43 -35.11 -29.36
N PRO A 217 -17.66 -36.31 -29.91
CA PRO A 217 -18.93 -37.03 -29.73
C PRO A 217 -19.34 -37.28 -28.27
N ASN A 218 -18.39 -37.27 -27.33
CA ASN A 218 -18.59 -37.55 -25.91
C ASN A 218 -18.35 -36.32 -25.03
N ALA A 219 -18.16 -35.14 -25.58
CA ALA A 219 -17.90 -33.95 -24.78
C ALA A 219 -18.51 -32.68 -25.39
N LYS A 220 -19.12 -31.88 -24.53
CA LYS A 220 -19.73 -30.60 -24.88
C LYS A 220 -19.09 -29.49 -24.07
N LEU A 221 -18.95 -28.34 -24.70
CA LEU A 221 -18.61 -27.08 -24.07
C LEU A 221 -19.83 -26.18 -24.13
N TYR A 222 -20.14 -25.48 -23.06
CA TYR A 222 -21.16 -24.45 -23.08
C TYR A 222 -20.79 -23.33 -22.12
N ILE A 223 -21.41 -22.18 -22.34
CA ILE A 223 -21.25 -21.02 -21.46
C ILE A 223 -22.44 -21.06 -20.50
N GLU A 224 -22.14 -21.06 -19.21
CA GLU A 224 -23.16 -21.09 -18.16
C GLU A 224 -23.62 -19.68 -17.80
N ALA A 225 -22.67 -18.75 -17.67
CA ALA A 225 -22.92 -17.38 -17.29
C ALA A 225 -21.89 -16.45 -17.92
N THR A 226 -22.30 -15.21 -18.16
CA THR A 226 -21.40 -14.10 -18.48
C THR A 226 -21.71 -12.99 -17.51
N GLU A 227 -20.67 -12.46 -16.87
CA GLU A 227 -20.79 -11.42 -15.87
C GLU A 227 -19.78 -10.32 -16.18
N SER A 228 -20.15 -9.11 -15.78
CA SER A 228 -19.28 -7.95 -15.85
C SER A 228 -19.17 -7.34 -14.46
N ALA A 229 -18.03 -6.73 -14.13
CA ALA A 229 -17.90 -6.03 -12.85
C ALA A 229 -16.95 -4.86 -12.82
N GLY A 230 -17.25 -3.96 -11.88
CA GLY A 230 -16.59 -2.68 -11.69
C GLY A 230 -16.37 -1.94 -12.99
N GLY A 231 -15.42 -1.02 -13.06
CA GLY A 231 -15.29 -0.20 -14.24
C GLY A 231 -14.72 1.18 -14.02
N ILE A 232 -15.01 2.06 -14.98
CA ILE A 232 -14.69 3.48 -14.94
C ILE A 232 -15.99 4.27 -14.88
N CYS A 233 -16.05 5.26 -14.00
CA CYS A 233 -17.17 6.20 -13.99
C CYS A 233 -17.06 7.15 -15.19
N HIS A 234 -18.12 7.27 -15.98
CA HIS A 234 -18.21 8.19 -17.12
C HIS A 234 -19.45 9.08 -17.00
N GLU A 235 -19.45 10.23 -17.66
CA GLU A 235 -20.63 11.11 -17.74
C GLU A 235 -21.67 10.47 -18.68
N GLU A 236 -22.94 10.53 -18.29
CA GLU A 236 -24.08 10.14 -19.15
C GLU A 236 -24.48 11.23 -20.14
#